data_AF-A0AAN7ZCL3-F1
#
_entry.id   AF-A0AAN7ZCL3-F1
#
_cell.length_a   1.000
_cell.length_b   1.000
_cell.length_c   1.000
_cell.angle_alpha   90.00
_cell.angle_beta   90.00
_cell.angle_gamma   90.00
#
_symmetry.space_group_name_H-M   'P 1'
#
loop_
_entity.id
_entity.type
_entity.pdbx_description
1 polymer ?
#
loop_
_entity_poly.entity_id
_entity_poly.type
_entity_poly.pdbx_seq_one_letter_code
_entity_poly.pdbx_strand_id
1 'polypeptide(L)'
;MSKVSGPEITEETQISARVDLNRALNNLIEPMQTLCFRAAEKGMPACPDWTSVALYPKILKLFSHMSARVMVGPELCEAWPAISMKYINRVLAAQGAIRKKYYPALYWTAYYLNPEVAVVNEARREAAELVRPVLEAR
;
A
#
# COMPACT_ATOMS: atom_id res chain seq x y z
N MET A 1 14.16 6.05 7.60
CA MET A 1 13.89 4.67 8.07
C MET A 1 14.81 3.62 7.50
N SER A 2 15.60 3.88 6.45
CA SER A 2 16.58 2.90 5.96
C SER A 2 17.47 2.34 7.09
N LYS A 3 17.83 3.19 8.07
CA LYS A 3 18.61 2.80 9.26
C LYS A 3 17.88 1.91 10.29
N VAL A 4 16.55 1.76 10.19
CA VAL A 4 15.70 0.96 11.09
C VAL A 4 14.64 0.25 10.24
N SER A 5 15.09 -0.61 9.33
CA SER A 5 14.23 -1.55 8.57
C SER A 5 13.29 -0.94 7.53
N GLY A 6 13.55 0.26 7.04
CA GLY A 6 12.89 0.76 5.83
C GLY A 6 13.25 -0.09 4.61
N PRO A 7 12.34 -0.30 3.65
CA PRO A 7 12.66 -1.02 2.42
C PRO A 7 13.77 -0.29 1.66
N GLU A 8 14.75 -1.04 1.19
CA GLU A 8 15.79 -0.52 0.30
C GLU A 8 15.22 -0.40 -1.11
N ILE A 9 15.46 0.74 -1.77
CA ILE A 9 15.08 0.96 -3.15
C ILE A 9 16.22 0.40 -4.00
N THR A 10 16.03 -0.82 -4.50
CA THR A 10 16.99 -1.48 -5.40
C THR A 10 16.79 -1.03 -6.85
N GLU A 11 17.82 -1.19 -7.67
CA GLU A 11 17.77 -0.91 -9.11
C GLU A 11 16.69 -1.76 -9.80
N GLU A 12 16.58 -3.04 -9.45
CA GLU A 12 15.53 -3.94 -9.95
C GLU A 12 14.13 -3.39 -9.69
N THR A 13 13.88 -2.85 -8.49
CA THR A 13 12.59 -2.24 -8.14
C THR A 13 12.30 -1.03 -9.03
N GLN A 14 13.31 -0.22 -9.33
CA GLN A 14 13.16 0.94 -10.20
C GLN A 14 12.93 0.56 -11.66
N ILE A 15 13.64 -0.45 -12.15
CA ILE A 15 13.50 -0.96 -13.53
C ILE A 15 12.11 -1.55 -13.70
N SER A 16 11.65 -2.40 -12.78
CA SER A 16 10.32 -3.01 -12.90
C SER A 16 9.21 -1.95 -12.89
N ALA A 17 9.31 -0.96 -12.01
CA ALA A 17 8.35 0.15 -12.00
C ALA A 17 8.35 0.99 -13.29
N ARG A 18 9.50 1.18 -13.95
CA ARG A 18 9.57 2.03 -15.15
C ARG A 18 9.32 1.28 -16.45
N VAL A 19 9.92 0.12 -16.62
CA VAL A 19 9.91 -0.62 -17.89
C VAL A 19 8.69 -1.53 -17.96
N ASP A 20 8.43 -2.31 -16.90
CA ASP A 20 7.33 -3.29 -16.94
C ASP A 20 5.97 -2.61 -16.90
N LEU A 21 5.79 -1.54 -16.10
CA LEU A 21 4.54 -0.78 -16.09
C LEU A 21 4.25 -0.13 -17.45
N ASN A 22 5.25 0.46 -18.10
CA ASN A 22 5.06 1.06 -19.43
C ASN A 22 4.69 0.01 -20.47
N ARG A 23 5.33 -1.17 -20.43
CA ARG A 23 5.01 -2.28 -21.33
C ARG A 23 3.61 -2.84 -21.06
N ALA A 24 3.21 -2.92 -19.80
CA ALA A 24 1.91 -3.43 -19.38
C ALA A 24 0.77 -2.42 -19.53
N LEU A 25 1.07 -1.13 -19.79
CA LEU A 25 0.08 -0.05 -19.75
C LEU A 25 -1.13 -0.33 -20.64
N ASN A 26 -0.90 -0.77 -21.89
CA ASN A 26 -1.98 -1.10 -22.82
C ASN A 26 -2.91 -2.21 -22.29
N ASN A 27 -2.36 -3.17 -21.54
CA ASN A 27 -3.13 -4.26 -20.94
C ASN A 27 -3.83 -3.85 -19.64
N LEU A 28 -3.42 -2.74 -19.02
CA LEU A 28 -3.95 -2.26 -17.74
C LEU A 28 -5.10 -1.26 -17.92
N ILE A 29 -5.18 -0.55 -19.04
CA ILE A 29 -6.18 0.51 -19.28
C ILE A 29 -7.61 -0.02 -19.09
N GLU A 30 -7.99 -1.08 -19.80
CA GLU A 30 -9.35 -1.62 -19.76
C GLU A 30 -9.73 -2.17 -18.37
N PRO A 31 -8.89 -2.99 -17.69
CA PRO A 31 -9.17 -3.43 -16.32
C PRO A 31 -9.32 -2.27 -15.33
N MET A 32 -8.50 -1.23 -15.44
CA MET A 32 -8.59 -0.05 -14.57
C MET A 32 -9.87 0.74 -14.82
N GLN A 33 -10.26 0.96 -16.07
CA GLN A 33 -11.51 1.64 -16.41
C GLN A 33 -12.72 0.88 -15.85
N THR A 34 -12.75 -0.44 -16.03
CA THR A 34 -13.83 -1.30 -15.50
C THR A 34 -13.93 -1.20 -13.98
N LEU A 35 -12.80 -1.25 -13.27
CA LEU A 35 -12.77 -1.08 -11.82
C LEU A 35 -13.20 0.33 -11.40
N CYS A 36 -12.81 1.34 -12.17
CA CYS A 36 -13.17 2.72 -11.92
C CYS A 36 -14.70 2.90 -11.96
N PHE A 37 -15.35 2.43 -13.02
CA PHE A 37 -16.80 2.51 -13.17
C PHE A 37 -17.52 1.72 -12.07
N ARG A 38 -17.12 0.47 -11.79
CA ARG A 38 -17.71 -0.34 -10.71
C ARG A 38 -17.60 0.34 -9.34
N ALA A 39 -16.45 0.93 -9.04
CA ALA A 39 -16.23 1.61 -7.78
C ALA A 39 -16.98 2.95 -7.70
N ALA A 40 -17.13 3.66 -8.82
CA ALA A 40 -17.94 4.86 -8.92
C ALA A 40 -19.42 4.55 -8.69
N GLU A 41 -19.98 3.53 -9.36
CA GLU A 41 -21.36 3.07 -9.17
C GLU A 41 -21.64 2.67 -7.71
N LYS A 42 -20.71 1.95 -7.08
CA LYS A 42 -20.82 1.54 -5.68
C LYS A 42 -20.69 2.73 -4.71
N GLY A 43 -19.81 3.69 -5.02
CA GLY A 43 -19.49 4.81 -4.15
C GLY A 43 -20.43 6.01 -4.29
N MET A 44 -21.09 6.14 -5.44
CA MET A 44 -21.98 7.23 -5.83
C MET A 44 -23.20 6.63 -6.57
N PRO A 45 -24.12 6.00 -5.83
CA PRO A 45 -25.33 5.43 -6.43
C PRO A 45 -26.21 6.55 -7.03
N ALA A 46 -27.14 6.15 -7.90
CA ALA A 46 -28.12 7.08 -8.48
C ALA A 46 -28.84 7.86 -7.37
N CYS A 47 -28.85 9.17 -7.48
CA CYS A 47 -29.51 10.05 -6.54
C CYS A 47 -30.55 10.90 -7.30
N PRO A 48 -31.83 10.83 -6.92
CA PRO A 48 -32.88 11.61 -7.58
C PRO A 48 -32.76 13.11 -7.29
N ASP A 49 -32.14 13.49 -6.17
CA ASP A 49 -31.97 14.87 -5.72
C ASP A 49 -30.49 15.24 -5.58
N TRP A 50 -30.18 16.54 -5.67
CA TRP A 50 -28.80 17.01 -5.49
C TRP A 50 -28.32 16.75 -4.05
N THR A 51 -27.31 15.89 -3.89
CA THR A 51 -26.76 15.52 -2.58
C THR A 51 -25.29 15.91 -2.48
N SER A 52 -24.94 16.69 -1.46
CA SER A 52 -23.55 17.01 -1.16
C SER A 52 -22.80 15.78 -0.64
N VAL A 53 -21.66 15.49 -1.24
CA VAL A 53 -20.82 14.35 -0.88
C VAL A 53 -19.39 14.79 -0.56
N ALA A 54 -18.79 14.15 0.45
CA ALA A 54 -17.37 14.27 0.68
C ALA A 54 -16.60 13.54 -0.44
N LEU A 55 -16.11 14.30 -1.42
CA LEU A 55 -15.50 13.75 -2.64
C LEU A 55 -14.13 13.11 -2.38
N TYR A 56 -13.30 13.76 -1.57
CA TYR A 56 -11.92 13.33 -1.30
C TYR A 56 -11.80 11.85 -0.85
N PRO A 57 -12.51 11.38 0.20
CA PRO A 57 -12.40 9.98 0.63
C PRO A 57 -12.90 8.99 -0.43
N LYS A 58 -13.86 9.39 -1.27
CA LYS A 58 -14.37 8.55 -2.37
C LYS A 58 -13.32 8.38 -3.47
N ILE A 59 -12.68 9.47 -3.90
CA ILE A 59 -11.60 9.43 -4.89
C ILE A 59 -10.39 8.66 -4.34
N LEU A 60 -10.04 8.87 -3.08
CA LEU A 60 -8.90 8.18 -2.47
C LEU A 60 -9.12 6.66 -2.43
N LYS A 61 -10.34 6.21 -2.10
CA LYS A 61 -10.69 4.79 -2.12
C LYS A 61 -10.65 4.22 -3.54
N LEU A 62 -11.16 4.96 -4.53
CA LEU A 62 -11.09 4.58 -5.94
C LEU A 62 -9.63 4.38 -6.39
N PHE A 63 -8.79 5.37 -6.10
CA PHE A 63 -7.38 5.36 -6.45
C PHE A 63 -6.61 4.22 -5.75
N SER A 64 -6.90 3.94 -4.48
CA SER A 64 -6.22 2.86 -3.74
C SER A 64 -6.52 1.48 -4.34
N HIS A 65 -7.76 1.22 -4.77
CA HIS A 65 -8.10 -0.04 -5.44
C HIS A 65 -7.48 -0.16 -6.84
N MET A 66 -7.48 0.92 -7.63
CA MET A 66 -6.85 0.92 -8.97
C MET A 66 -5.34 0.69 -8.88
N SER A 67 -4.66 1.41 -7.98
CA SER A 67 -3.22 1.23 -7.76
C SER A 67 -2.88 -0.17 -7.23
N ALA A 68 -3.69 -0.73 -6.33
CA ALA A 68 -3.52 -2.11 -5.88
C ALA A 68 -3.63 -3.10 -7.05
N ARG A 69 -4.62 -2.95 -7.94
CA ARG A 69 -4.78 -3.81 -9.12
C ARG A 69 -3.55 -3.83 -10.01
N VAL A 70 -2.92 -2.66 -10.21
CA VAL A 70 -1.73 -2.49 -11.03
C VAL A 70 -0.49 -3.09 -10.36
N MET A 71 -0.31 -2.81 -9.06
CA MET A 71 0.92 -3.15 -8.35
C MET A 71 0.98 -4.60 -7.86
N VAL A 72 -0.16 -5.17 -7.45
CA VAL A 72 -0.22 -6.53 -6.87
C VAL A 72 -1.12 -7.50 -7.62
N GLY A 73 -1.74 -7.06 -8.72
CA GLY A 73 -2.57 -7.91 -9.55
C GLY A 73 -4.03 -8.05 -9.08
N PRO A 74 -4.86 -8.82 -9.82
CA PRO A 74 -6.27 -9.02 -9.50
C PRO A 74 -6.50 -9.77 -8.20
N GLU A 75 -5.62 -10.70 -7.84
CA GLU A 75 -5.83 -11.66 -6.76
C GLU A 75 -5.79 -10.97 -5.40
N LEU A 76 -5.01 -9.88 -5.30
CA LEU A 76 -4.76 -9.17 -4.04
C LEU A 76 -5.37 -7.77 -3.99
N CYS A 77 -5.98 -7.27 -5.09
CA CYS A 77 -6.38 -5.87 -5.19
C CYS A 77 -7.42 -5.42 -4.14
N GLU A 78 -8.22 -6.34 -3.62
CA GLU A 78 -9.23 -6.05 -2.59
C GLU A 78 -8.64 -6.03 -1.17
N ALA A 79 -7.74 -6.97 -0.86
CA ALA A 79 -7.13 -7.10 0.48
C ALA A 79 -5.95 -6.14 0.69
N TRP A 80 -5.24 -5.79 -0.39
CA TRP A 80 -4.01 -5.02 -0.35
C TRP A 80 -4.15 -3.60 0.25
N PRO A 81 -5.19 -2.80 -0.06
CA PRO A 81 -5.32 -1.46 0.52
C PRO A 81 -5.39 -1.46 2.04
N ALA A 82 -6.10 -2.44 2.64
CA ALA A 82 -6.25 -2.54 4.08
C ALA A 82 -4.90 -2.88 4.76
N ILE A 83 -4.17 -3.84 4.22
CA ILE A 83 -2.86 -4.25 4.74
C ILE A 83 -1.81 -3.14 4.56
N SER A 84 -1.82 -2.47 3.40
CA SER A 84 -0.95 -1.33 3.11
C SER A 84 -1.19 -0.17 4.08
N MET A 85 -2.46 0.17 4.33
CA MET A 85 -2.82 1.21 5.30
C MET A 85 -2.40 0.83 6.72
N LYS A 86 -2.61 -0.43 7.13
CA LYS A 86 -2.16 -0.96 8.43
C LYS A 86 -0.64 -0.83 8.59
N TYR A 87 0.13 -1.18 7.56
CA TYR A 87 1.58 -1.02 7.55
C TYR A 87 2.00 0.45 7.67
N ILE A 88 1.43 1.35 6.85
CA ILE A 88 1.77 2.78 6.87
C ILE A 88 1.53 3.37 8.27
N ASN A 89 0.39 3.09 8.89
CA ASN A 89 0.07 3.60 10.23
C ASN A 89 1.08 3.12 11.28
N ARG A 90 1.43 1.83 11.26
CA ARG A 90 2.43 1.25 12.18
C ARG A 90 3.81 1.86 11.99
N VAL A 91 4.21 2.07 10.74
CA VAL A 91 5.48 2.68 10.38
C VAL A 91 5.56 4.13 10.86
N LEU A 92 4.52 4.93 10.62
CA LEU A 92 4.48 6.32 11.08
C LEU A 92 4.50 6.42 12.61
N ALA A 93 3.78 5.55 13.30
CA ALA A 93 3.80 5.45 14.76
C ALA A 93 5.21 5.10 15.28
N ALA A 94 5.85 4.08 14.70
CA ALA A 94 7.21 3.69 15.04
C ALA A 94 8.20 4.84 14.80
N GLN A 95 8.05 5.60 13.70
CA GLN A 95 8.88 6.78 13.43
C GLN A 95 8.80 7.80 14.56
N GLY A 96 7.58 8.14 14.96
CA GLY A 96 7.32 9.12 16.02
C GLY A 96 7.91 8.65 17.35
N ALA A 97 7.70 7.38 17.70
CA ALA A 97 8.23 6.78 18.91
C ALA A 97 9.77 6.77 18.96
N ILE A 98 10.43 6.39 17.86
CA ILE A 98 11.89 6.35 17.78
C ILE A 98 12.48 7.76 17.93
N ARG A 99 11.95 8.74 17.17
CA ARG A 99 12.42 10.13 17.21
C ARG A 99 12.23 10.78 18.59
N LYS A 100 11.22 10.35 19.34
CA LYS A 100 10.93 10.87 20.68
C LYS A 100 11.84 10.24 21.76
N LYS A 101 12.18 8.95 21.64
CA LYS A 101 12.87 8.20 22.70
C LYS A 101 14.38 8.08 22.52
N TYR A 102 14.89 8.16 21.28
CA TYR A 102 16.29 7.86 20.99
C TYR A 102 17.01 9.07 20.40
N TYR A 103 18.27 9.26 20.79
CA TYR A 103 19.17 10.17 20.09
C TYR A 103 19.56 9.59 18.71
N PRO A 104 19.77 10.39 17.65
CA PRO A 104 20.01 9.88 16.29
C PRO A 104 21.14 8.86 16.15
N ALA A 105 22.21 8.96 16.94
CA ALA A 105 23.31 8.00 16.93
C ALA A 105 22.92 6.61 17.48
N LEU A 106 21.83 6.52 18.24
CA LEU A 106 21.33 5.29 18.87
C LEU A 106 20.16 4.66 18.11
N TYR A 107 19.78 5.16 16.94
CA TYR A 107 18.64 4.60 16.19
C TYR A 107 18.77 3.12 15.85
N TRP A 108 20.00 2.62 15.68
CA TRP A 108 20.25 1.19 15.47
C TRP A 108 19.78 0.33 16.66
N THR A 109 19.87 0.85 17.90
CA THR A 109 19.38 0.15 19.09
C THR A 109 17.86 0.06 19.14
N ALA A 110 17.17 1.02 18.51
CA ALA A 110 15.71 1.05 18.49
C ALA A 110 15.14 -0.14 17.71
N TYR A 111 15.90 -0.76 16.80
CA TYR A 111 15.48 -1.99 16.13
C TYR A 111 15.20 -3.13 17.11
N TYR A 112 16.05 -3.28 18.13
CA TYR A 112 15.96 -4.36 19.11
C TYR A 112 15.11 -3.98 20.34
N LEU A 113 15.17 -2.72 20.75
CA LEU A 113 14.60 -2.27 22.03
C LEU A 113 13.21 -1.64 21.89
N ASN A 114 12.81 -1.20 20.71
CA ASN A 114 11.54 -0.48 20.54
C ASN A 114 10.42 -1.45 20.12
N PRO A 115 9.37 -1.65 20.95
CA PRO A 115 8.27 -2.55 20.61
C PRO A 115 7.52 -2.13 19.34
N GLU A 116 7.51 -0.84 18.98
CA GLU A 116 6.85 -0.36 17.77
C GLU A 116 7.50 -0.92 16.49
N VAL A 117 8.80 -1.21 16.53
CA VAL A 117 9.51 -1.85 15.41
C VAL A 117 9.07 -3.30 15.26
N ALA A 118 8.84 -4.01 16.37
CA ALA A 118 8.31 -5.37 16.32
C ALA A 118 6.90 -5.41 15.68
N VAL A 119 6.05 -4.43 15.98
CA VAL A 119 4.71 -4.28 15.37
C VAL A 119 4.80 -4.00 13.86
N VAL A 120 5.78 -3.21 13.42
CA VAL A 120 6.06 -3.00 11.99
C VAL A 120 6.49 -4.31 11.33
N ASN A 121 7.40 -5.06 11.96
CA ASN A 121 7.86 -6.35 11.44
C ASN A 121 6.73 -7.39 11.35
N GLU A 122 5.81 -7.41 12.31
CA GLU A 122 4.61 -8.23 12.25
C GLU A 122 3.75 -7.87 11.03
N ALA A 123 3.49 -6.58 10.77
CA ALA A 123 2.71 -6.17 9.60
C ALA A 123 3.40 -6.57 8.28
N ARG A 124 4.72 -6.53 8.23
CA ARG A 124 5.49 -7.03 7.08
C ARG A 124 5.33 -8.54 6.91
N ARG A 125 5.38 -9.29 8.00
CA ARG A 125 5.14 -10.74 7.96
C ARG A 125 3.74 -11.04 7.45
N GLU A 126 2.70 -10.41 8.01
CA GLU A 126 1.32 -10.58 7.52
C GLU A 126 1.17 -10.26 6.03
N ALA A 127 1.79 -9.18 5.55
CA ALA A 127 1.79 -8.83 4.12
C ALA A 127 2.53 -9.88 3.27
N ALA A 128 3.64 -10.43 3.76
CA ALA A 128 4.36 -11.50 3.08
C ALA A 128 3.53 -12.79 3.02
N GLU A 129 2.82 -13.14 4.10
CA GLU A 129 1.90 -14.29 4.13
C GLU A 129 0.79 -14.16 3.10
N LEU A 130 0.24 -12.95 2.93
CA LEU A 130 -0.80 -12.67 1.93
C LEU A 130 -0.28 -12.84 0.49
N VAL A 131 0.92 -12.36 0.22
CA VAL A 131 1.49 -12.33 -1.14
C VAL A 131 2.07 -13.68 -1.55
N ARG A 132 2.59 -14.46 -0.58
CA ARG A 132 3.21 -15.78 -0.82
C ARG A 132 2.42 -16.69 -1.76
N PRO A 133 1.11 -16.98 -1.55
CA PRO A 133 0.39 -17.91 -2.42
C PRO A 133 0.32 -17.46 -3.89
N VAL A 134 0.33 -16.14 -4.13
CA VAL A 134 0.32 -15.59 -5.50
C VAL A 134 1.69 -15.71 -6.16
N LEU A 135 2.77 -15.61 -5.39
CA LEU A 135 4.13 -15.81 -5.88
C LEU A 135 4.44 -17.27 -6.13
N GLU A 136 3.98 -18.19 -5.27
CA GLU A 136 4.19 -19.63 -5.42
C GLU A 136 3.41 -20.24 -6.59
N ALA A 137 2.31 -19.61 -7.00
CA ALA A 137 1.51 -20.05 -8.13
C ALA A 137 2.06 -19.60 -9.51
N ARG A 138 3.14 -18.81 -9.55
CA ARG A 138 3.75 -18.25 -10.76
C ARG A 138 5.11 -18.88 -11.03
#